data_AF-A0A5S3Z825-F1
#
_entry.id   AF-A0A5S3Z825-F1
#
_cell.length_a   1.000
_cell.length_b   1.000
_cell.length_c   1.000
_cell.angle_alpha   90.00
_cell.angle_beta   90.00
_cell.angle_gamma   90.00
#
_symmetry.space_group_name_H-M   'P 1'
#
loop_
_entity.id
_entity.type
_entity.pdbx_description
1 polymer ?
#
loop_
_entity_poly.entity_id
_entity_poly.type
_entity_poly.pdbx_seq_one_letter_code
_entity_poly.pdbx_strand_id
1 'polypeptide(L)'
;MKRVTVLLILLIGALAWYLSADVGAIKARSDSPTLLSVRDTPAVAAEEAVSARQSKTQYSQAVDPPKQISAQAPITEPEYVPPIAKDRQQDDAYQGDLHDHQAYQRYQQRQHNDFKRAYISAAKDKVALLKTWLARGEREGISPEQLQFARDKIAALEQAKQQLEEQLAQQ
;
A
#
# COMPACT_ATOMS: atom_id res chain seq x y z
N MET A 1 14.36 -11.06 44.74
CA MET A 1 13.13 -10.64 44.01
C MET A 1 12.98 -9.14 43.76
N LYS A 2 13.78 -8.24 44.38
CA LYS A 2 13.65 -6.78 44.19
C LYS A 2 14.40 -6.19 42.96
N ARG A 3 15.25 -6.99 42.31
CA ARG A 3 16.09 -6.52 41.18
C ARG A 3 15.40 -6.61 39.81
N VAL A 4 14.40 -7.49 39.66
CA VAL A 4 13.66 -7.67 38.40
C VAL A 4 12.64 -6.55 38.19
N THR A 5 12.07 -6.03 39.27
CA THR A 5 11.09 -4.92 39.23
C THR A 5 11.73 -3.60 38.78
N VAL A 6 13.01 -3.38 39.09
CA VAL A 6 13.74 -2.16 38.67
C VAL A 6 14.08 -2.19 37.17
N LEU A 7 14.37 -3.37 36.62
CA LEU A 7 14.63 -3.53 35.18
C LEU A 7 13.37 -3.33 34.33
N LEU A 8 12.20 -3.71 34.84
CA LEU A 8 10.93 -3.58 34.11
C LEU A 8 10.44 -2.12 34.04
N ILE A 9 10.73 -1.30 35.06
CA ILE A 9 10.38 0.13 35.08
C ILE A 9 11.27 0.93 34.13
N LEU A 10 12.55 0.57 33.98
CA LEU A 10 13.47 1.22 33.04
C LEU A 10 13.11 0.95 31.56
N LEU A 11 12.53 -0.21 31.25
CA LEU A 11 12.19 -0.59 29.88
C LEU A 11 10.91 0.11 29.38
N ILE A 12 9.98 0.44 30.28
CA ILE A 12 8.76 1.21 29.95
C ILE A 12 9.08 2.69 29.70
N GLY A 13 10.03 3.27 30.45
CA GLY A 13 10.44 4.67 30.26
C GLY A 13 11.08 4.96 28.90
N ALA A 14 11.83 4.00 28.35
CA ALA A 14 12.46 4.14 27.03
C ALA A 14 11.46 4.03 25.87
N LEU A 15 10.40 3.23 26.03
CA LEU A 15 9.39 3.04 24.99
C LEU A 15 8.51 4.30 24.79
N ALA A 16 8.27 5.06 25.87
CA ALA A 16 7.51 6.31 25.81
C ALA A 16 8.26 7.45 25.07
N TRP A 17 9.60 7.42 25.06
CA TRP A 17 10.40 8.38 24.30
C TRP A 17 10.38 8.10 22.79
N TYR A 18 10.21 6.84 22.38
CA TYR A 18 10.25 6.47 20.97
C TYR A 18 8.95 6.74 20.21
N LEU A 19 7.82 6.91 20.91
CA LEU A 19 6.51 7.18 20.28
C LEU A 19 6.16 8.67 20.17
N SER A 20 6.97 9.58 20.71
CA SER A 20 6.72 11.03 20.66
C SER A 20 7.47 11.76 19.54
N ALA A 21 8.13 11.05 18.63
CA ALA A 21 8.74 11.65 17.45
C ALA A 21 7.84 11.46 16.22
N ASP A 22 7.30 12.58 15.74
CA ASP A 22 6.71 12.80 14.42
C ASP A 22 5.26 12.37 14.16
N VAL A 23 4.32 13.12 14.74
CA VAL A 23 3.08 13.48 14.03
C VAL A 23 3.12 15.00 13.85
N GLY A 24 3.86 15.43 12.83
CA GLY A 24 3.76 16.78 12.29
C GLY A 24 2.35 17.07 11.81
N ALA A 25 1.77 18.15 12.36
CA ALA A 25 0.42 18.61 12.11
C ALA A 25 0.13 18.90 10.62
N ILE A 26 -0.76 18.13 10.00
CA ILE A 26 -1.38 18.52 8.73
C ILE A 26 -2.46 19.56 9.03
N LYS A 27 -2.06 20.83 8.96
CA LYS A 27 -2.94 21.99 8.97
C LYS A 27 -3.77 21.98 7.69
N ALA A 28 -5.08 21.82 7.82
CA ALA A 28 -6.04 21.93 6.72
C ALA A 28 -5.89 23.30 6.05
N ARG A 29 -5.41 23.30 4.80
CA ARG A 29 -5.39 24.46 3.92
C ARG A 29 -6.56 24.36 2.96
N SER A 30 -7.63 25.06 3.29
CA SER A 30 -8.77 25.34 2.43
C SER A 30 -8.41 26.48 1.47
N ASP A 31 -7.97 26.14 0.26
CA ASP A 31 -7.91 27.09 -0.86
C ASP A 31 -8.71 26.46 -2.03
N SER A 32 -9.85 27.08 -2.35
CA SER A 32 -10.74 26.74 -3.45
C SER A 32 -10.02 26.87 -4.81
N PRO A 33 -10.24 25.99 -5.80
CA PRO A 33 -9.87 26.31 -7.16
C PRO A 33 -10.88 27.30 -7.75
N THR A 34 -10.45 28.55 -7.84
CA THR A 34 -11.07 29.61 -8.64
C THR A 34 -11.31 29.12 -10.06
N LEU A 35 -12.59 29.12 -10.47
CA LEU A 35 -13.01 28.89 -11.84
C LEU A 35 -12.46 30.00 -12.75
N LEU A 36 -11.52 29.65 -13.62
CA LEU A 36 -11.15 30.49 -14.76
C LEU A 36 -12.25 30.37 -15.83
N SER A 37 -13.22 31.27 -15.71
CA SER A 37 -14.12 31.66 -16.80
C SER A 37 -13.32 32.45 -17.84
N VAL A 38 -13.00 31.82 -18.97
CA VAL A 38 -12.63 32.51 -20.21
C VAL A 38 -13.77 32.28 -21.19
N ARG A 39 -14.56 33.35 -21.45
CA ARG A 39 -15.62 33.39 -22.46
C ARG A 39 -15.01 33.67 -23.85
N ASP A 40 -15.49 32.89 -24.84
CA ASP A 40 -15.89 33.22 -26.23
C ASP A 40 -14.98 34.17 -27.03
N THR A 41 -14.55 33.98 -28.29
CA THR A 41 -14.96 33.23 -29.51
C THR A 41 -13.89 33.59 -30.60
N PRO A 42 -13.88 33.12 -31.87
CA PRO A 42 -14.56 32.01 -32.54
C PRO A 42 -13.61 31.09 -33.35
N ALA A 43 -14.18 30.01 -33.86
CA ALA A 43 -13.61 29.10 -34.85
C ALA A 43 -13.37 29.78 -36.21
N VAL A 44 -12.11 30.07 -36.54
CA VAL A 44 -11.55 30.07 -37.90
C VAL A 44 -10.04 29.81 -37.77
N ALA A 45 -9.47 28.93 -38.62
CA ALA A 45 -8.03 28.68 -38.81
C ALA A 45 -7.33 27.67 -37.88
N ALA A 46 -7.87 26.45 -37.76
CA ALA A 46 -7.17 25.31 -37.15
C ALA A 46 -6.85 24.16 -38.14
N GLU A 47 -6.59 24.47 -39.41
CA GLU A 47 -6.10 23.47 -40.38
C GLU A 47 -4.64 23.67 -40.82
N GLU A 48 -3.93 24.69 -40.32
CA GLU A 48 -2.54 24.97 -40.74
C GLU A 48 -1.50 24.82 -39.62
N ALA A 49 -1.75 23.95 -38.63
CA ALA A 49 -0.84 23.73 -37.51
C ALA A 49 -0.42 22.27 -37.28
N VAL A 50 -0.69 21.37 -38.24
CA VAL A 50 -0.31 19.94 -38.11
C VAL A 50 1.03 19.60 -38.81
N SER A 51 1.62 20.50 -39.61
CA SER A 51 2.82 20.16 -40.40
C SER A 51 4.17 20.71 -39.89
N ALA A 52 4.23 21.39 -38.74
CA ALA A 52 5.44 22.09 -38.28
C ALA A 52 6.08 21.53 -36.99
N ARG A 53 5.82 20.27 -36.64
CA ARG A 53 6.42 19.63 -35.44
C ARG A 53 7.30 18.42 -35.73
N GLN A 54 7.85 18.33 -36.94
CA GLN A 54 8.95 17.44 -37.26
C GLN A 54 10.24 18.26 -37.44
N SER A 55 11.32 17.73 -36.87
CA SER A 55 12.72 18.19 -36.91
C SER A 55 13.13 19.30 -35.94
N LYS A 56 13.61 18.92 -34.74
CA LYS A 56 14.96 19.27 -34.26
C LYS A 56 15.32 18.51 -32.98
N THR A 57 16.11 17.45 -33.10
CA THR A 57 17.08 17.13 -32.05
C THR A 57 18.40 16.81 -32.73
N GLN A 58 19.13 17.88 -33.03
CA GLN A 58 20.53 17.80 -33.40
C GLN A 58 21.33 17.53 -32.12
N TYR A 59 21.69 16.27 -31.88
CA TYR A 59 22.83 15.96 -31.01
C TYR A 59 24.09 16.06 -31.87
N SER A 60 24.83 17.15 -31.72
CA SER A 60 26.23 17.22 -32.17
C SER A 60 27.08 17.39 -30.93
N GLN A 61 27.65 16.29 -30.45
CA GLN A 61 28.86 16.32 -29.63
C GLN A 61 29.92 15.54 -30.41
N ALA A 62 31.03 16.22 -30.70
CA ALA A 62 32.20 15.60 -31.29
C ALA A 62 32.68 14.46 -30.37
N VAL A 63 32.78 13.26 -30.93
CA VAL A 63 33.26 12.08 -30.23
C VAL A 63 34.78 12.09 -30.34
N ASP A 64 35.47 12.39 -29.24
CA ASP A 64 36.89 12.04 -29.09
C ASP A 64 37.05 10.52 -29.30
N PRO A 65 38.13 10.04 -29.95
CA PRO A 65 38.35 8.61 -30.11
C PRO A 65 38.40 7.92 -28.73
N PRO A 66 37.82 6.71 -28.59
CA PRO A 66 37.72 6.05 -27.31
C PRO A 66 39.11 5.80 -26.74
N LYS A 67 39.40 6.45 -25.61
CA LYS A 67 40.53 6.08 -24.77
C LYS A 67 40.30 4.63 -24.34
N GLN A 68 41.18 3.72 -24.78
CA GLN A 68 41.09 2.30 -24.42
C GLN A 68 41.01 2.18 -22.90
N ILE A 69 39.85 1.74 -22.42
CA ILE A 69 39.62 1.46 -21.02
C ILE A 69 40.44 0.21 -20.72
N SER A 70 41.57 0.42 -20.02
CA SER A 70 42.39 -0.66 -19.49
C SER A 70 41.50 -1.66 -18.73
N ALA A 71 41.82 -2.95 -18.90
CA ALA A 71 41.07 -4.11 -18.44
C ALA A 71 40.20 -3.87 -17.19
N GLN A 72 38.89 -4.06 -17.35
CA GLN A 72 37.97 -4.18 -16.23
C GLN A 72 38.46 -5.29 -15.31
N ALA A 73 38.65 -4.98 -14.03
CA ALA A 73 38.91 -5.98 -13.02
C ALA A 73 37.80 -7.04 -13.06
N PRO A 74 38.11 -8.34 -12.90
CA PRO A 74 37.11 -9.39 -12.94
C PRO A 74 36.03 -9.11 -11.88
N ILE A 75 34.77 -9.15 -12.30
CA ILE A 75 33.61 -9.06 -11.40
C ILE A 75 33.74 -10.25 -10.45
N THR A 76 34.18 -9.99 -9.23
CA THR A 76 34.24 -11.01 -8.17
C THR A 76 32.82 -11.14 -7.65
N GLU A 77 32.25 -12.36 -7.72
CA GLU A 77 30.93 -12.63 -7.17
C GLU A 77 30.90 -12.20 -5.68
N PRO A 78 29.86 -11.48 -5.24
CA PRO A 78 29.74 -11.11 -3.83
C PRO A 78 29.70 -12.38 -2.97
N GLU A 79 30.49 -12.39 -1.90
CA GLU A 79 30.76 -13.55 -1.05
C GLU A 79 29.51 -14.19 -0.42
N TYR A 80 28.38 -13.47 -0.38
CA TYR A 80 27.08 -14.06 -0.09
C TYR A 80 25.93 -13.17 -0.56
N VAL A 81 24.97 -13.75 -1.29
CA VAL A 81 23.65 -13.16 -1.57
C VAL A 81 22.61 -14.06 -0.89
N PRO A 82 21.76 -13.53 0.02
CA PRO A 82 20.72 -14.34 0.63
C PRO A 82 19.76 -14.88 -0.45
N PRO A 83 19.26 -16.11 -0.31
CA PRO A 83 18.35 -16.69 -1.29
C PRO A 83 17.08 -15.84 -1.38
N ILE A 84 16.80 -15.28 -2.57
CA ILE A 84 15.53 -14.62 -2.86
C ILE A 84 14.47 -15.72 -2.88
N ALA A 85 13.59 -15.72 -1.88
CA ALA A 85 12.40 -16.56 -1.92
C ALA A 85 11.61 -16.18 -3.18
N LYS A 86 11.29 -17.16 -4.02
CA LYS A 86 10.30 -16.94 -5.07
C LYS A 86 9.00 -16.64 -4.35
N ASP A 87 8.50 -15.42 -4.49
CA ASP A 87 7.13 -15.12 -4.11
C ASP A 87 6.21 -16.15 -4.78
N ARG A 88 5.12 -16.52 -4.10
CA ARG A 88 4.06 -17.28 -4.76
C ARG A 88 3.73 -16.55 -6.05
N GLN A 89 3.87 -17.24 -7.17
CA GLN A 89 3.46 -16.70 -8.45
C GLN A 89 2.02 -16.18 -8.28
N GLN A 90 1.70 -15.05 -8.91
CA GLN A 90 0.31 -14.61 -9.02
C GLN A 90 -0.43 -15.72 -9.77
N ASP A 91 -0.99 -16.68 -9.04
CA ASP A 91 -1.56 -17.91 -9.61
C ASP A 91 -2.76 -17.59 -10.51
N ASP A 92 -3.34 -16.40 -10.35
CA ASP A 92 -4.42 -15.87 -11.18
C ASP A 92 -3.95 -14.66 -11.98
N ALA A 93 -3.26 -14.90 -13.10
CA ALA A 93 -3.16 -13.90 -14.17
C ALA A 93 -4.30 -14.15 -15.17
N TYR A 94 -4.90 -13.09 -15.71
CA TYR A 94 -5.94 -13.23 -16.74
C TYR A 94 -5.34 -13.84 -18.02
N GLN A 95 -5.89 -14.97 -18.48
CA GLN A 95 -5.44 -15.71 -19.66
C GLN A 95 -6.35 -15.54 -20.89
N GLY A 96 -7.38 -14.71 -20.81
CA GLY A 96 -8.30 -14.48 -21.92
C GLY A 96 -7.80 -13.43 -22.92
N ASP A 97 -8.60 -13.18 -23.95
CA ASP A 97 -8.33 -12.08 -24.88
C ASP A 97 -8.42 -10.73 -24.18
N LEU A 98 -7.39 -9.90 -24.33
CA LEU A 98 -7.31 -8.56 -23.77
C LEU A 98 -8.15 -7.54 -24.54
N HIS A 99 -8.54 -7.86 -25.78
CA HIS A 99 -9.47 -7.04 -26.56
C HIS A 99 -10.93 -7.27 -26.15
N ASP A 100 -11.25 -8.38 -25.47
CA ASP A 100 -12.57 -8.60 -24.87
C ASP A 100 -12.66 -7.93 -23.50
N HIS A 101 -13.06 -6.66 -23.55
CA HIS A 101 -13.26 -5.85 -22.35
C HIS A 101 -14.28 -6.46 -21.37
N GLN A 102 -15.35 -7.09 -21.86
CA GLN A 102 -16.37 -7.68 -20.97
C GLN A 102 -15.83 -8.90 -20.23
N ALA A 103 -15.06 -9.75 -20.91
CA ALA A 103 -14.42 -10.90 -20.28
C ALA A 103 -13.42 -10.46 -19.19
N TYR A 104 -12.64 -9.40 -19.46
CA TYR A 104 -11.72 -8.84 -18.47
C TYR A 104 -12.44 -8.24 -17.26
N GLN A 105 -13.54 -7.50 -17.47
CA GLN A 105 -14.34 -6.95 -16.36
C GLN A 105 -14.90 -8.04 -15.44
N ARG A 106 -15.44 -9.13 -16.02
CA ARG A 106 -15.93 -10.27 -15.23
C ARG A 106 -14.81 -10.94 -14.44
N TYR A 107 -13.62 -11.05 -15.03
CA TYR A 107 -12.45 -11.55 -14.33
C TYR A 107 -12.07 -10.69 -13.11
N GLN A 108 -11.99 -9.37 -13.30
CA GLN A 108 -11.69 -8.42 -12.22
C GLN A 108 -12.74 -8.50 -11.10
N GLN A 109 -14.02 -8.59 -11.44
CA GLN A 109 -15.09 -8.73 -10.45
C GLN A 109 -14.97 -10.03 -9.65
N ARG A 110 -14.63 -11.16 -10.29
CA ARG A 110 -14.37 -12.42 -9.58
C ARG A 110 -13.21 -12.28 -8.60
N GLN A 111 -12.07 -11.77 -9.07
CA GLN A 111 -10.89 -11.54 -8.23
C GLN A 111 -11.19 -10.65 -7.03
N HIS A 112 -11.94 -9.57 -7.24
CA HIS A 112 -12.37 -8.69 -6.16
C HIS A 112 -13.26 -9.41 -5.14
N ASN A 113 -14.20 -10.25 -5.60
CA ASN A 113 -15.07 -11.01 -4.71
C ASN A 113 -14.33 -12.10 -3.94
N ASP A 114 -13.36 -12.76 -4.57
CA ASP A 114 -12.54 -13.79 -3.92
C ASP A 114 -11.64 -13.17 -2.85
N PHE A 115 -11.10 -11.98 -3.10
CA PHE A 115 -10.42 -11.19 -2.08
C PHE A 115 -11.32 -10.87 -0.88
N LYS A 116 -12.57 -10.42 -1.12
CA LYS A 116 -13.53 -10.16 -0.03
C LYS A 116 -13.79 -11.41 0.81
N ARG A 117 -14.02 -12.55 0.16
CA ARG A 117 -14.25 -13.84 0.84
C ARG A 117 -13.04 -14.26 1.67
N ALA A 118 -11.84 -14.13 1.11
CA ALA A 118 -10.59 -14.43 1.83
C ALA A 118 -10.42 -13.54 3.06
N TYR A 119 -10.70 -12.23 2.93
CA TYR A 119 -10.67 -11.31 4.07
C TYR A 119 -11.68 -11.71 5.14
N ILE A 120 -12.93 -12.01 4.77
CA ILE A 120 -14.00 -12.42 5.70
C ILE A 120 -13.58 -13.68 6.47
N SER A 121 -12.99 -14.67 5.79
CA SER A 121 -12.47 -15.88 6.44
C SER A 121 -11.37 -15.53 7.45
N ALA A 122 -10.34 -14.79 7.02
CA ALA A 122 -9.24 -14.41 7.90
C ALA A 122 -9.70 -13.55 9.10
N ALA A 123 -10.71 -12.69 8.89
CA ALA A 123 -11.29 -11.88 9.96
C ALA A 123 -12.04 -12.75 10.98
N LYS A 124 -12.77 -13.79 10.55
CA LYS A 124 -13.44 -14.75 11.45
C LYS A 124 -12.43 -15.43 12.38
N ASP A 125 -11.33 -15.93 11.81
CA ASP A 125 -10.27 -16.59 12.59
C ASP A 125 -9.60 -15.63 13.59
N LYS A 126 -9.28 -14.41 13.13
CA LYS A 126 -8.68 -13.39 14.00
C LYS A 126 -9.61 -12.97 15.14
N VAL A 127 -10.90 -12.78 14.87
CA VAL A 127 -11.88 -12.42 15.90
C VAL A 127 -11.99 -13.52 16.96
N ALA A 128 -12.02 -14.79 16.56
CA ALA A 128 -12.03 -15.91 17.51
C ALA A 128 -10.80 -15.92 18.42
N LEU A 129 -9.61 -15.68 17.84
CA LEU A 129 -8.37 -15.59 18.60
C LEU A 129 -8.38 -14.41 19.58
N LEU A 130 -8.79 -13.22 19.12
CA LEU A 130 -8.86 -12.02 19.97
C LEU A 130 -9.84 -12.19 21.14
N LYS A 131 -11.00 -12.83 20.92
CA LYS A 131 -11.94 -13.15 21.99
C LYS A 131 -11.31 -14.07 23.05
N THR A 132 -10.51 -15.03 22.62
CA THR A 132 -9.76 -15.92 23.54
C THR A 132 -8.75 -15.14 24.38
N TRP A 133 -8.02 -14.21 23.77
CA TRP A 133 -7.07 -13.36 24.49
C TRP A 133 -7.74 -12.34 25.40
N LEU A 134 -8.88 -11.80 25.00
CA LEU A 134 -9.66 -10.90 25.86
C LEU A 134 -10.10 -11.61 27.14
N ALA A 135 -10.67 -12.81 27.02
CA ALA A 135 -11.07 -13.63 28.16
C ALA A 135 -9.88 -14.04 29.05
N ARG A 136 -8.69 -14.20 28.46
CA ARG A 136 -7.45 -14.40 29.23
C ARG A 136 -7.04 -13.13 29.96
N GLY A 137 -7.03 -11.99 29.28
CA GLY A 137 -6.67 -10.69 29.84
C GLY A 137 -7.57 -10.27 31.00
N GLU A 138 -8.86 -10.57 30.91
CA GLU A 138 -9.82 -10.34 32.00
C GLU A 138 -9.49 -11.14 33.26
N ARG A 139 -9.01 -12.38 33.11
CA ARG A 139 -8.58 -13.23 34.23
C ARG A 139 -7.24 -12.81 34.81
N GLU A 140 -6.34 -12.31 33.98
CA GLU A 140 -4.99 -11.89 34.37
C GLU A 140 -4.92 -10.45 34.92
N GLY A 141 -6.05 -9.73 34.94
CA GLY A 141 -6.12 -8.38 35.51
C GLY A 141 -5.51 -7.30 34.63
N ILE A 142 -5.60 -7.44 33.30
CA ILE A 142 -5.25 -6.39 32.33
C ILE A 142 -6.05 -5.12 32.60
N SER A 143 -5.46 -3.95 32.33
CA SER A 143 -6.11 -2.67 32.63
C SER A 143 -7.44 -2.50 31.87
N PRO A 144 -8.45 -1.83 32.45
CA PRO A 144 -9.74 -1.61 31.81
C PRO A 144 -9.63 -0.96 30.42
N GLU A 145 -8.68 -0.04 30.24
CA GLU A 145 -8.44 0.66 28.98
C GLU A 145 -7.92 -0.30 27.90
N GLN A 146 -7.03 -1.22 28.26
CA GLN A 146 -6.51 -2.23 27.34
C GLN A 146 -7.57 -3.26 26.96
N LEU A 147 -8.42 -3.65 27.92
CA LEU A 147 -9.58 -4.51 27.65
C LEU A 147 -10.58 -3.82 26.72
N GLN A 148 -10.82 -2.52 26.92
CA GLN A 148 -11.71 -1.76 26.04
C GLN A 148 -11.13 -1.61 24.63
N PHE A 149 -9.84 -1.31 24.51
CA PHE A 149 -9.15 -1.28 23.23
C PHE A 149 -9.31 -2.60 22.47
N ALA A 150 -9.15 -3.74 23.15
CA ALA A 150 -9.35 -5.05 22.54
C ALA A 150 -10.80 -5.28 22.09
N ARG A 151 -11.79 -4.87 22.89
CA ARG A 151 -13.21 -4.91 22.52
C ARG A 151 -13.52 -4.09 21.27
N ASP A 152 -12.98 -2.86 21.20
CA ASP A 152 -13.19 -1.97 20.05
C ASP A 152 -12.58 -2.56 18.78
N LYS A 153 -11.41 -3.21 18.87
CA LYS A 153 -10.79 -3.90 17.74
C LYS A 153 -11.62 -5.08 17.25
N ILE A 154 -12.20 -5.87 18.17
CA ILE A 154 -13.09 -6.96 17.81
C ILE A 154 -14.33 -6.41 17.09
N ALA A 155 -14.96 -5.37 17.62
CA ALA A 155 -16.14 -4.75 17.02
C ALA A 155 -15.86 -4.21 15.61
N ALA A 156 -14.73 -3.52 15.42
CA ALA A 156 -14.34 -3.00 14.12
C ALA A 156 -14.13 -4.12 13.06
N LEU A 157 -13.51 -5.23 13.45
CA LEU A 157 -13.33 -6.38 12.55
C LEU A 157 -14.67 -7.05 12.21
N GLU A 158 -15.57 -7.18 13.18
CA GLU A 158 -16.91 -7.72 12.95
C GLU A 158 -17.74 -6.83 12.02
N GLN A 159 -17.68 -5.51 12.19
CA GLN A 159 -18.34 -4.55 11.32
C GLN A 159 -17.79 -4.61 9.89
N ALA A 160 -16.47 -4.59 9.72
CA ALA A 160 -15.84 -4.68 8.41
C ALA A 160 -16.23 -5.98 7.69
N LYS A 161 -16.24 -7.11 8.42
CA LYS A 161 -16.69 -8.39 7.90
C LYS A 161 -18.15 -8.33 7.43
N GLN A 162 -19.05 -7.79 8.25
CA GLN A 162 -20.46 -7.69 7.91
C GLN A 162 -20.68 -6.81 6.67
N GLN A 163 -20.00 -5.68 6.57
CA GLN A 163 -20.07 -4.81 5.38
C GLN A 163 -19.63 -5.54 4.11
N LEU A 164 -18.59 -6.37 4.18
CA LEU A 164 -18.15 -7.16 3.02
C LEU A 164 -19.13 -8.29 2.69
N GLU A 165 -19.76 -8.91 3.69
CA GLU A 165 -20.82 -9.91 3.50
C GLU A 165 -22.04 -9.27 2.78
N GLU A 166 -22.45 -8.06 3.18
CA GLU A 166 -23.52 -7.30 2.53
C GLU A 166 -23.16 -6.93 1.07
N GLN A 167 -21.94 -6.46 0.83
CA GLN A 167 -21.47 -6.14 -0.54
C GLN A 167 -21.38 -7.37 -1.45
N LEU A 168 -21.17 -8.57 -0.91
CA LEU A 168 -21.19 -9.81 -1.69
C LEU A 168 -22.62 -10.26 -1.98
N ALA A 169 -23.58 -9.95 -1.10
CA ALA A 169 -24.99 -10.29 -1.29
C ALA A 169 -25.71 -9.40 -2.31
N GLN A 170 -25.18 -8.18 -2.56
CA GLN A 170 -25.76 -7.20 -3.49
C GLN A 170 -25.26 -7.35 -4.95
N GLN A 171 -24.48 -8.39 -5.25
CA GLN A 171 -23.87 -8.59 -6.57
C GLN A 171 -24.56 -9.66 -7.42
#